data_AF-A0A849MUM8-F1
#
_entry.id   AF-A0A849MUM8-F1
#
_cell.length_a   1.000
_cell.length_b   1.000
_cell.length_c   1.000
_cell.angle_alpha   90.00
_cell.angle_beta   90.00
_cell.angle_gamma   90.00
#
_symmetry.space_group_name_H-M   'P 1'
#
loop_
_entity.id
_entity.type
_entity.pdbx_description
1 polymer ?
#
loop_
_entity_poly.entity_id
_entity_poly.type
_entity_poly.pdbx_seq_one_letter_code
_entity_poly.pdbx_strand_id
1 'polypeptide(L)'
;MSGCRAFTVRPVAAAFGGLLLLAGCGGMRETPAAAPLPPVAAAPRDGLGQFLGGAAQGQSGRVVLADGGMAQMQVVRSYAAASGRECREVLVGAGRSSLYCRSEQGWTTTRPLLLGSGAARP
;
A
#
# COMPACT_ATOMS: atom_id res chain seq x y z
N MET A 1 20.96 39.09 -19.45
CA MET A 1 20.88 37.98 -20.40
C MET A 1 19.63 37.17 -20.08
N SER A 2 18.72 37.04 -21.04
CA SER A 2 17.63 36.04 -21.11
C SER A 2 16.57 36.07 -19.98
N GLY A 3 15.28 36.29 -20.20
CA GLY A 3 14.47 36.35 -21.41
C GLY A 3 13.04 36.00 -21.00
N CYS A 4 12.15 37.00 -20.94
CA CYS A 4 10.70 36.77 -20.79
C CYS A 4 10.16 36.19 -22.10
N ARG A 5 9.54 35.01 -22.05
CA ARG A 5 8.65 34.55 -23.12
C ARG A 5 7.33 34.09 -22.51
N ALA A 6 6.35 34.98 -22.61
CA ALA A 6 4.94 34.65 -22.59
C ALA A 6 4.62 33.75 -23.80
N PHE A 7 3.87 32.68 -23.60
CA PHE A 7 3.16 32.04 -24.71
C PHE A 7 1.72 31.80 -24.31
N THR A 8 0.87 32.44 -25.09
CA THR A 8 -0.56 32.66 -24.91
C THR A 8 -1.36 31.42 -25.26
N VAL A 9 -2.46 31.24 -24.52
CA VAL A 9 -3.57 30.31 -24.73
C VAL A 9 -4.09 30.33 -26.17
N ARG A 10 -4.55 29.18 -26.69
CA ARG A 10 -5.72 29.15 -27.59
C ARG A 10 -6.48 27.82 -27.54
N PRO A 11 -7.80 27.84 -27.27
CA PRO A 11 -8.67 26.69 -27.37
C PRO A 11 -9.12 26.51 -28.82
N VAL A 12 -9.19 25.28 -29.30
CA VAL A 12 -9.86 24.97 -30.57
C VAL A 12 -11.05 24.09 -30.25
N ALA A 13 -12.19 24.75 -30.06
CA ALA A 13 -13.49 24.19 -30.31
C ALA A 13 -13.76 24.29 -31.82
N ALA A 14 -14.06 23.18 -32.47
CA ALA A 14 -14.71 23.16 -33.78
C ALA A 14 -15.49 21.85 -33.92
N ALA A 15 -16.81 22.01 -34.03
CA ALA A 15 -17.82 20.99 -34.22
C ALA A 15 -17.84 20.49 -35.67
N PHE A 16 -18.13 19.20 -35.87
CA PHE A 16 -18.76 18.56 -37.05
C PHE A 16 -18.97 17.10 -36.61
N GLY A 17 -20.18 16.56 -36.41
CA GLY A 17 -21.27 16.49 -37.37
C GLY A 17 -21.07 15.23 -38.22
N GLY A 18 -21.70 14.10 -37.85
CA GLY A 18 -21.60 12.87 -38.65
C GLY A 18 -22.18 11.62 -37.98
N LEU A 19 -23.48 11.44 -38.13
CA LEU A 19 -24.26 10.26 -37.78
C LEU A 19 -23.83 9.06 -38.67
N LEU A 20 -23.31 7.97 -38.10
CA LEU A 20 -23.22 6.66 -38.77
C LEU A 20 -23.44 5.53 -37.77
N LEU A 21 -24.61 4.91 -37.90
CA LEU A 21 -25.04 3.67 -37.26
C LEU A 21 -24.14 2.50 -37.68
N LEU A 22 -23.63 1.71 -36.74
CA LEU A 22 -23.31 0.29 -36.94
C LEU A 22 -23.35 -0.47 -35.61
N ALA A 23 -24.41 -1.27 -35.50
CA ALA A 23 -24.51 -2.54 -34.80
C ALA A 23 -23.26 -3.03 -34.04
N GLY A 24 -23.35 -3.04 -32.71
CA GLY A 24 -22.53 -3.84 -31.82
C GLY A 24 -23.44 -4.65 -30.91
N CYS A 25 -23.87 -5.81 -31.40
CA CYS A 25 -24.59 -6.80 -30.61
C CYS A 25 -23.60 -7.62 -29.79
N GLY A 26 -23.92 -7.87 -28.52
CA GLY A 26 -23.46 -9.06 -27.81
C GLY A 26 -22.11 -8.94 -27.12
N GLY A 27 -22.15 -8.70 -25.82
CA GLY A 27 -20.98 -8.87 -24.96
C GLY A 27 -21.15 -8.20 -23.62
N MET A 28 -22.26 -8.46 -22.94
CA MET A 28 -22.38 -8.19 -21.51
C MET A 28 -21.36 -9.09 -20.80
N ARG A 29 -20.10 -8.64 -20.75
CA ARG A 29 -19.13 -9.17 -19.82
C ARG A 29 -19.62 -8.71 -18.47
N GLU A 30 -20.27 -9.64 -17.79
CA GLU A 30 -20.49 -9.61 -16.37
C GLU A 30 -19.23 -9.07 -15.71
N THR A 31 -19.28 -7.80 -15.30
CA THR A 31 -18.32 -7.27 -14.34
C THR A 31 -18.47 -8.20 -13.15
N PRO A 32 -17.45 -9.02 -12.78
CA PRO A 32 -17.56 -9.79 -11.57
C PRO A 32 -17.83 -8.76 -10.48
N ALA A 33 -19.00 -8.86 -9.86
CA ALA A 33 -19.38 -8.04 -8.73
C ALA A 33 -18.18 -8.03 -7.80
N ALA A 34 -17.58 -6.85 -7.64
CA ALA A 34 -16.45 -6.69 -6.75
C ALA A 34 -16.91 -7.23 -5.41
N ALA A 35 -16.41 -8.42 -5.04
CA ALA A 35 -16.68 -8.99 -3.75
C ALA A 35 -16.35 -7.90 -2.73
N PRO A 36 -17.24 -7.60 -1.78
CA PRO A 36 -16.93 -6.62 -0.76
C PRO A 36 -15.59 -7.03 -0.15
N LEU A 37 -14.56 -6.21 -0.39
CA LEU A 37 -13.27 -6.39 0.24
C LEU A 37 -13.57 -6.51 1.74
N PRO A 38 -13.08 -7.55 2.43
CA PRO A 38 -13.28 -7.65 3.87
C PRO A 38 -12.85 -6.32 4.49
N PRO A 39 -13.60 -5.79 5.47
CA PRO A 39 -13.21 -4.56 6.14
C PRO A 39 -11.76 -4.73 6.56
N VAL A 40 -10.87 -3.90 5.99
CA VAL A 40 -9.48 -3.82 6.42
C VAL A 40 -9.59 -3.34 7.85
N ALA A 41 -9.42 -4.27 8.80
CA ALA A 41 -9.47 -3.93 10.21
C ALA A 41 -8.48 -2.78 10.42
N ALA A 42 -8.99 -1.62 10.81
CA ALA A 42 -8.14 -0.55 11.30
C ALA A 42 -7.35 -1.19 12.45
N ALA A 43 -6.04 -1.33 12.26
CA ALA A 43 -5.18 -1.85 13.31
C ALA A 43 -5.48 -1.00 14.55
N PRO A 44 -5.84 -1.62 15.69
CA PRO A 44 -6.04 -0.84 16.89
C PRO A 44 -4.78 0.01 17.15
N ARG A 45 -4.92 1.13 17.87
CA ARG A 45 -3.77 1.99 18.24
C ARG A 45 -2.92 1.25 19.27
N ASP A 46 -2.36 0.13 18.85
CA ASP A 46 -1.63 -0.84 19.64
C ASP A 46 -0.17 -0.41 19.74
N GLY A 47 0.52 -0.94 20.76
CA GLY A 47 1.97 -0.78 20.90
C GLY A 47 2.73 -1.11 19.61
N LEU A 48 2.18 -2.00 18.75
CA LEU A 48 2.71 -2.30 17.42
C LEU A 48 2.75 -1.08 16.50
N GLY A 49 1.67 -0.31 16.40
CA GLY A 49 1.62 0.88 15.55
C GLY A 49 2.61 1.96 16.01
N GLN A 50 2.75 2.12 17.33
CA GLN A 50 3.72 3.04 17.92
C GLN A 50 5.16 2.60 17.67
N PHE A 51 5.47 1.31 17.85
CA PHE A 51 6.78 0.76 17.54
C PHE A 51 7.13 0.94 16.06
N LEU A 52 6.23 0.57 15.15
CA LEU A 52 6.46 0.70 13.71
C LEU A 52 6.66 2.16 13.26
N GLY A 53 5.95 3.10 13.86
CA GLY A 53 6.07 4.53 13.53
C GLY A 53 7.36 5.19 14.01
N GLY A 54 7.95 4.70 15.10
CA GLY A 54 9.18 5.27 15.68
C GLY A 54 10.46 4.49 15.36
N ALA A 55 10.33 3.23 14.98
CA ALA A 55 11.51 2.37 14.85
C ALA A 55 12.36 2.70 13.62
N ALA A 56 13.66 2.44 13.70
CA ALA A 56 14.55 2.41 12.54
C ALA A 56 14.77 0.96 12.07
N GLN A 57 15.26 0.78 10.84
CA GLN A 57 15.72 -0.54 10.41
C GLN A 57 16.85 -1.04 11.34
N GLY A 58 16.77 -2.31 11.73
CA GLY A 58 17.67 -2.96 12.70
C GLY A 58 17.21 -2.80 14.15
N GLN A 59 16.31 -1.86 14.45
CA GLN A 59 15.85 -1.64 15.82
C GLN A 59 14.94 -2.78 16.28
N SER A 60 15.14 -3.19 17.53
CA SER A 60 14.35 -4.20 18.21
C SER A 60 13.71 -3.65 19.49
N GLY A 61 12.53 -4.13 19.84
CA GLY A 61 11.83 -3.72 21.06
C GLY A 61 10.81 -4.75 21.52
N ARG A 62 10.45 -4.71 22.80
CA ARG A 62 9.31 -5.45 23.34
C ARG A 62 8.04 -4.64 23.15
N VAL A 63 7.02 -5.28 22.60
CA VAL A 63 5.77 -4.65 22.21
C VAL A 63 4.59 -5.41 22.80
N VAL A 64 3.64 -4.68 23.38
CA VAL A 64 2.34 -5.21 23.79
C VAL A 64 1.48 -5.38 22.53
N LEU A 65 1.03 -6.60 22.28
CA LEU A 65 0.13 -6.96 21.19
C LEU A 65 -1.34 -6.72 21.60
N ALA A 66 -2.24 -6.71 20.60
CA ALA A 66 -3.67 -6.47 20.82
C ALA A 66 -4.34 -7.52 21.73
N ASP A 67 -3.78 -8.73 21.83
CA ASP A 67 -4.23 -9.79 22.74
C ASP A 67 -3.72 -9.61 24.18
N GLY A 68 -3.01 -8.52 24.47
CA GLY A 68 -2.35 -8.24 25.75
C GLY A 68 -1.04 -8.99 25.95
N GLY A 69 -0.63 -9.84 24.99
CA GLY A 69 0.64 -10.55 25.01
C GLY A 69 1.83 -9.63 24.75
N MET A 70 3.00 -10.03 25.24
CA MET A 70 4.26 -9.34 24.96
C MET A 70 5.05 -10.10 23.89
N ALA A 71 5.48 -9.41 22.84
CA ALA A 71 6.36 -9.97 21.82
C ALA A 71 7.63 -9.15 21.64
N GLN A 72 8.76 -9.84 21.48
CA GLN A 72 9.97 -9.23 20.96
C GLN A 72 9.78 -9.00 19.46
N MET A 73 10.06 -7.78 19.01
CA MET A 73 9.99 -7.38 17.60
C MET A 73 11.33 -6.85 17.14
N GLN A 74 11.64 -7.01 15.86
CA GLN A 74 12.78 -6.37 15.20
C GLN A 74 12.39 -5.93 13.79
N VAL A 75 12.60 -4.66 13.46
CA VAL A 75 12.46 -4.18 12.08
C VAL A 75 13.67 -4.65 11.29
N VAL A 76 13.47 -5.52 10.30
CA VAL A 76 14.56 -6.04 9.47
C VAL A 76 14.74 -5.27 8.18
N ARG A 77 13.66 -4.70 7.63
CA ARG A 77 13.69 -3.88 6.42
C ARG A 77 12.70 -2.73 6.52
N SER A 78 13.06 -1.59 5.96
CA SER A 78 12.16 -0.46 5.70
C SER A 78 12.32 0.01 4.25
N TYR A 79 11.21 0.20 3.52
CA TYR A 79 11.23 0.60 2.12
C TYR A 79 9.92 1.28 1.69
N ALA A 80 9.95 2.07 0.63
CA ALA A 80 8.74 2.56 -0.03
C ALA A 80 8.27 1.53 -1.08
N ALA A 81 7.01 1.11 -1.01
CA ALA A 81 6.40 0.27 -2.04
C ALA A 81 6.18 1.07 -3.34
N ALA A 82 5.87 0.39 -4.44
CA ALA A 82 5.55 1.04 -5.73
C ALA A 82 4.40 2.05 -5.63
N SER A 83 3.51 1.90 -4.65
CA SER A 83 2.44 2.86 -4.37
C SER A 83 2.91 4.10 -3.59
N GLY A 84 4.21 4.24 -3.29
CA GLY A 84 4.76 5.28 -2.42
C GLY A 84 4.53 5.08 -0.92
N ARG A 85 3.84 4.00 -0.52
CA ARG A 85 3.56 3.72 0.90
C ARG A 85 4.82 3.20 1.59
N GLU A 86 5.07 3.70 2.79
CA GLU A 86 6.13 3.18 3.66
C GLU A 86 5.76 1.76 4.11
N CYS A 87 6.65 0.80 3.92
CA CYS A 87 6.47 -0.58 4.34
C CYS A 87 7.67 -1.04 5.16
N ARG A 88 7.38 -1.85 6.18
CA ARG A 88 8.33 -2.35 7.15
C ARG A 88 8.13 -3.84 7.32
N GLU A 89 9.22 -4.57 7.20
CA GLU A 89 9.25 -5.99 7.50
C GLU A 89 9.79 -6.17 8.91
N VAL A 90 9.07 -6.95 9.71
CA VAL A 90 9.34 -7.13 11.14
C VAL A 90 9.39 -8.60 11.46
N LEU A 91 10.45 -9.01 12.18
CA LEU A 91 10.50 -10.31 12.83
C LEU A 91 9.77 -10.23 14.16
N VAL A 92 8.84 -11.14 14.38
CA VAL A 92 8.04 -11.27 15.60
C VAL A 92 8.46 -12.55 16.33
N GLY A 93 8.83 -12.41 17.61
CA GLY A 93 9.28 -13.50 18.46
C GLY A 93 10.51 -14.20 17.88
N ALA A 94 10.47 -15.54 17.82
CA ALA A 94 11.57 -16.40 17.38
C ALA A 94 11.81 -16.43 15.86
N GLY A 95 11.30 -15.46 15.10
CA GLY A 95 11.67 -15.28 13.68
C GLY A 95 10.52 -15.35 12.67
N ARG A 96 9.26 -15.22 13.10
CA ARG A 96 8.16 -15.08 12.14
C ARG A 96 8.22 -13.69 11.50
N SER A 97 8.51 -13.61 10.20
CA SER A 97 8.48 -12.34 9.47
C SER A 97 7.05 -11.92 9.14
N SER A 98 6.74 -10.64 9.30
CA SER A 98 5.46 -10.02 8.93
C SER A 98 5.71 -8.66 8.30
N LEU A 99 4.96 -8.35 7.23
CA LEU A 99 5.09 -7.10 6.49
C LEU A 99 3.94 -6.17 6.86
N TYR A 100 4.29 -4.93 7.22
CA TYR A 100 3.33 -3.88 7.56
C TYR A 100 3.55 -2.69 6.63
N CYS A 101 2.49 -2.15 6.05
CA CYS A 101 2.54 -0.93 5.25
C CYS A 101 1.69 0.16 5.86
N ARG A 102 2.17 1.41 5.80
CA ARG A 102 1.47 2.59 6.27
C ARG A 102 0.30 2.92 5.35
N SER A 103 -0.87 3.06 5.93
CA SER A 103 -2.11 3.55 5.32
C SER A 103 -2.60 4.79 6.07
N GLU A 104 -3.65 5.42 5.56
CA GLU A 104 -4.33 6.55 6.21
C GLU A 104 -4.83 6.21 7.63
N GLN A 105 -5.12 4.93 7.89
CA GLN A 105 -5.68 4.44 9.15
C GLN A 105 -4.60 3.94 10.11
N GLY A 106 -3.33 3.93 9.69
CA GLY A 106 -2.20 3.42 10.48
C GLY A 106 -1.42 2.33 9.76
N TRP A 107 -0.75 1.49 10.52
CA TRP A 107 0.02 0.36 9.97
C TRP A 107 -0.90 -0.83 9.72
N THR A 108 -0.97 -1.32 8.49
CA THR A 108 -1.77 -2.50 8.14
C THR A 108 -0.87 -3.67 7.72
N THR A 109 -1.19 -4.88 8.17
CA THR A 109 -0.49 -6.09 7.74
C THR A 109 -0.78 -6.34 6.27
N THR A 110 0.25 -6.70 5.51
CA THR A 110 0.13 -7.02 4.08
C THR A 110 0.80 -8.34 3.80
N ARG A 111 0.21 -9.13 2.91
CA ARG A 111 0.81 -10.39 2.47
C ARG A 111 2.04 -10.08 1.60
N PRO A 112 3.21 -10.69 1.84
CA PRO A 112 4.34 -10.55 0.94
C PRO A 112 3.97 -11.05 -0.45
N LEU A 113 4.21 -10.23 -1.48
CA LEU A 113 3.91 -10.57 -2.87
C LEU A 113 4.91 -11.59 -3.46
N LEU A 114 6.04 -11.79 -2.79
CA LEU A 114 7.07 -12.75 -3.19
C LEU A 114 7.12 -13.87 -2.15
N LEU A 115 6.89 -15.11 -2.59
CA LEU A 115 7.05 -16.36 -1.80
C LEU A 115 8.47 -16.58 -1.23
N GLY A 116 9.39 -15.62 -1.36
CA GLY A 116 10.78 -15.73 -0.92
C GLY A 116 11.28 -14.60 -0.02
N SER A 117 10.45 -13.63 0.39
CA SER A 117 10.93 -12.59 1.33
C SER A 117 11.02 -13.08 2.77
N GLY A 118 10.36 -14.20 3.09
CA GLY A 118 10.66 -15.01 4.28
C GLY A 118 11.80 -15.98 4.02
N ALA A 119 12.84 -15.57 3.27
CA ALA A 119 14.02 -16.42 3.05
C ALA A 119 14.53 -16.88 4.41
N ALA A 120 14.37 -18.19 4.64
CA ALA A 120 14.91 -18.90 5.78
C ALA A 120 16.34 -18.40 6.02
N ARG A 121 16.59 -17.83 7.20
CA ARG A 121 17.96 -17.67 7.66
C ARG A 121 18.50 -19.09 7.92
N PRO A 122 19.72 -19.42 7.47
CA PRO A 122 20.36 -20.69 7.79
C PRO A 122 20.52 -20.88 9.29
#